data_AF-A0A8H9MDI7-F1
#
_entry.id   AF-A0A8H9MDI7-F1
#
_cell.length_a   1.000
_cell.length_b   1.000
_cell.length_c   1.000
_cell.angle_alpha   90.00
_cell.angle_beta   90.00
_cell.angle_gamma   90.00
#
_symmetry.space_group_name_H-M   'P 1'
#
loop_
_entity.id
_entity.type
_entity.pdbx_description
1 polymer ?
#
loop_
_entity_poly.entity_id
_entity_poly.type
_entity_poly.pdbx_seq_one_letter_code
_entity_poly.pdbx_strand_id
1 'polypeptide(L)' 'MLTRVREFLATQAELAQRQDLLNRPWEEDLLHWAFDGREWHLHGHLAPPPNRRRHSTTRSGWCPGLRTQPARKDETRQHR' A
#
# COMPACT_ATOMS: atom_id res chain seq x y z
N MET A 1 -6.62 -22.45 -19.11
CA MET A 1 -6.34 -21.22 -19.87
C MET A 1 -6.99 -19.98 -19.24
N LEU A 2 -8.28 -20.03 -18.86
CA LEU A 2 -9.00 -18.89 -18.26
C LEU A 2 -8.38 -18.33 -16.97
N THR A 3 -7.81 -19.17 -16.11
CA THR A 3 -7.17 -18.73 -14.85
C THR A 3 -6.00 -17.77 -15.10
N ARG A 4 -5.09 -18.11 -16.01
CA ARG A 4 -3.93 -17.27 -16.37
C ARG A 4 -4.35 -15.93 -16.95
N VAL A 5 -5.42 -15.90 -17.74
CA VAL A 5 -5.97 -14.65 -18.28
C VAL A 5 -6.54 -13.77 -17.16
N ARG A 6 -7.27 -14.36 -16.20
CA ARG A 6 -7.78 -13.63 -15.04
C ARG A 6 -6.65 -13.06 -14.18
N GLU A 7 -5.60 -13.84 -13.93
CA GLU A 7 -4.41 -13.41 -13.20
C GLU A 7 -3.70 -12.25 -13.89
N PHE A 8 -3.54 -12.34 -15.22
CA PHE A 8 -2.95 -11.27 -16.02
C PHE A 8 -3.76 -9.98 -15.91
N LEU A 9 -5.09 -10.05 -16.08
CA LEU A 9 -5.98 -8.89 -15.95
C LEU A 9 -5.96 -8.30 -14.54
N ALA A 10 -5.93 -9.13 -13.50
CA ALA A 10 -5.79 -8.67 -12.12
C ALA A 10 -4.48 -7.92 -11.91
N THR A 11 -3.39 -8.43 -12.48
CA THR A 11 -2.07 -7.77 -12.43
C THR A 11 -2.08 -6.42 -13.14
N GLN A 12 -2.68 -6.32 -14.33
CA GLN A 12 -2.80 -5.05 -15.05
C GLN A 12 -3.64 -4.02 -14.28
N ALA A 13 -4.76 -4.46 -13.69
CA ALA A 13 -5.60 -3.60 -12.87
C ALA A 13 -4.88 -3.08 -11.63
N GLU A 14 -4.08 -3.93 -10.97
CA GLU A 14 -3.24 -3.53 -9.85
C GLU A 14 -2.18 -2.51 -10.27
N LEU A 15 -1.44 -2.75 -11.37
CA LEU A 15 -0.42 -1.82 -11.87
C LEU A 15 -1.02 -0.44 -12.22
N ALA A 16 -2.21 -0.41 -12.82
CA ALA A 16 -2.92 0.83 -13.12
C ALA A 16 -3.26 1.61 -11.83
N GLN A 17 -3.71 0.92 -10.78
CA GLN A 17 -3.98 1.55 -9.48
C GLN A 17 -2.70 2.08 -8.82
N ARG A 18 -1.59 1.35 -8.92
CA ARG A 18 -0.29 1.81 -8.39
C ARG A 18 0.18 3.08 -9.10
N GLN A 19 0.05 3.13 -10.42
CA GLN A 19 0.40 4.33 -11.19
C GLN A 19 -0.48 5.53 -10.81
N ASP A 20 -1.78 5.32 -10.62
CA ASP A 20 -2.70 6.38 -10.20
C ASP A 20 -2.40 6.92 -8.79
N LEU A 21 -1.92 6.07 -7.86
CA LEU A 21 -1.45 6.52 -6.55
C LEU A 21 -0.12 7.27 -6.62
N LEU A 22 0.82 6.82 -7.47
CA LEU A 22 2.08 7.53 -7.69
C LEU A 22 1.87 8.96 -8.24
N ASN A 23 0.78 9.18 -8.98
CA ASN A 23 0.39 10.50 -9.49
C ASN A 23 -0.29 11.38 -8.43
N ARG A 24 -0.59 10.85 -7.24
CA ARG A 24 -1.27 11.53 -6.13
C ARG A 24 -0.47 11.37 -4.83
N PRO A 25 0.81 11.79 -4.78
CA PRO A 25 1.71 11.52 -3.66
C PRO A 25 1.20 12.08 -2.32
N TRP A 26 0.46 13.19 -2.34
CA TRP A 26 -0.15 13.78 -1.13
C TRP A 26 -1.17 12.88 -0.44
N GLU A 27 -1.71 11.86 -1.12
CA GLU A 27 -2.62 10.91 -0.46
C GLU A 27 -1.90 10.00 0.53
N GLU A 28 -0.57 9.86 0.44
CA GLU A 28 0.20 9.06 1.38
C GLU A 28 0.14 9.60 2.83
N ASP A 29 -0.02 10.92 2.99
CA ASP A 29 -0.14 11.57 4.30
C ASP A 29 -1.48 11.26 4.98
N LEU A 30 -2.51 10.84 4.22
CA LEU A 30 -3.80 10.44 4.78
C LEU A 30 -3.67 9.10 5.50
N LEU A 31 -4.25 8.98 6.69
CA LEU A 31 -4.17 7.78 7.52
C LEU A 31 -4.82 6.58 6.80
N HIS A 32 -4.06 5.51 6.59
CA HIS A 32 -4.50 4.32 5.86
C HIS A 32 -3.78 3.05 6.33
N TRP A 33 -4.42 1.89 6.13
CA TRP A 33 -3.80 0.58 6.31
C TRP A 33 -3.23 0.07 4.99
N ALA A 34 -1.96 -0.33 4.99
CA ALA A 34 -1.26 -0.90 3.85
C ALA A 34 -0.73 -2.31 4.17
N PHE A 35 -0.66 -3.19 3.18
CA PHE A 35 -0.20 -4.57 3.33
C PHE A 35 1.13 -4.77 2.60
N ASP A 36 2.17 -5.15 3.32
CA ASP A 36 3.52 -5.33 2.76
C ASP A 36 3.75 -6.72 2.13
N GLY A 37 2.75 -7.62 2.21
CA GLY A 37 2.85 -9.02 1.80
C GLY A 37 2.92 -9.99 2.99
N ARG A 38 3.10 -9.50 4.21
CA ARG A 38 3.15 -10.27 5.45
C ARG A 38 2.19 -9.74 6.50
N GLU A 39 2.21 -8.43 6.75
CA GLU A 39 1.41 -7.79 7.79
C GLU A 39 0.82 -6.46 7.32
N TRP A 40 -0.21 -6.02 8.05
CA TRP A 40 -0.85 -4.73 7.82
C TRP A 40 -0.18 -3.65 8.67
N HIS A 41 0.20 -2.55 8.04
CA HIS A 41 0.84 -1.39 8.65
C HIS A 41 -0.06 -0.17 8.57
N LEU A 42 -0.09 0.63 9.64
CA LEU A 42 -0.76 1.93 9.63
C LEU A 42 0.21 3.00 9.12
N HIS A 43 -0.14 3.65 8.02
CA HIS A 43 0.64 4.70 7.36
C HIS A 43 -0.16 6.02 7.34
N GLY A 44 0.54 7.14 7.15
CA GLY A 44 -0.05 8.47 7.16
C GLY A 44 -0.36 8.98 8.58
N HIS A 45 -0.81 10.23 8.66
CA HIS A 45 -1.10 10.90 9.94
C HIS A 45 -2.27 11.91 9.86
N LEU A 46 -2.75 12.23 8.66
CA LEU A 46 -3.88 13.13 8.45
C LEU A 46 -5.18 12.33 8.40
N ALA A 47 -6.25 12.84 9.02
CA ALA A 47 -7.56 12.21 8.90
C ALA A 47 -8.01 12.21 7.42
N PRO A 48 -8.41 11.05 6.85
CA PRO A 48 -8.93 11.02 5.49
C PRO A 48 -10.24 11.81 5.39
N PRO A 49 -10.52 12.46 4.24
CA PRO A 49 -11.79 13.16 4.03
C PRO A 49 -12.97 12.18 4.16
N PRO A 50 -14.14 12.63 4.65
CA PRO A 50 -15.28 11.76 5.01
C PRO A 50 -16.04 11.18 3.80
N ASN A 51 -15.38 11.04 2.64
CA ASN A 51 -15.97 10.42 1.47
C ASN A 51 -15.73 8.89 1.47
N ARG A 52 -16.55 8.14 0.74
CA ARG A 52 -16.42 6.68 0.63
C ARG A 52 -15.36 6.23 -0.37
N ARG A 53 -14.49 7.13 -0.83
CA ARG A 53 -13.45 6.79 -1.81
C ARG A 53 -12.29 6.13 -1.07
N ARG A 54 -11.72 5.08 -1.67
CA ARG A 54 -10.45 4.52 -1.22
C ARG A 54 -9.33 5.46 -1.68
N HIS A 55 -8.67 6.08 -0.72
CA HIS A 55 -7.45 6.86 -0.93
C HIS A 55 -6.24 6.03 -0.57
N SER A 56 -5.07 6.45 -1.05
CA SER A 56 -3.76 6.05 -0.51
C SER A 56 -3.33 4.60 -0.74
N THR A 57 -4.26 3.66 -0.95
CA THR A 57 -3.96 2.24 -1.22
C THR A 57 -4.71 1.65 -2.41
N THR A 58 -4.08 0.67 -3.07
CA THR A 58 -4.73 -0.17 -4.08
C THR A 58 -5.74 -1.10 -3.41
N ARG A 59 -6.52 -1.84 -4.22
CA ARG A 59 -7.45 -2.84 -3.68
C ARG A 59 -6.75 -3.96 -2.91
N SER A 60 -5.50 -4.28 -3.26
CA SER A 60 -4.69 -5.28 -2.57
C SER A 60 -3.96 -4.75 -1.34
N GLY A 61 -4.10 -3.44 -1.03
CA GLY A 61 -3.48 -2.82 0.14
C GLY A 61 -2.09 -2.25 -0.12
N TRP A 62 -1.61 -2.18 -1.38
CA TRP A 62 -0.32 -1.55 -1.68
C TRP A 62 -0.41 -0.02 -1.58
N CYS A 63 0.61 0.63 -1.01
CA CYS A 63 0.85 2.07 -1.10
C CYS A 63 2.31 2.37 -1.48
N PRO A 64 2.63 3.59 -1.98
CA PRO A 64 3.99 3.96 -2.37
C PRO A 64 5.05 3.81 -1.25
N GLY A 65 4.73 4.21 -0.02
CA GLY A 65 5.63 4.17 1.14
C GLY A 65 6.12 2.78 1.55
N LEU A 66 5.40 1.72 1.17
CA LEU A 66 5.85 0.35 1.38
C LEU A 66 7.12 0.00 0.61
N ARG A 67 7.43 0.70 -0.49
CA ARG A 67 8.68 0.50 -1.23
C ARG A 67 9.92 0.94 -0.44
N THR A 68 9.74 1.81 0.55
CA THR A 68 10.84 2.53 1.21
C THR A 68 11.14 1.96 2.59
N GLN A 69 10.32 1.08 3.14
CA GLN A 69 10.70 0.35 4.35
C GLN A 69 11.62 -0.81 3.94
N PRO A 70 12.96 -0.74 4.18
CA PRO A 70 13.71 -1.97 4.32
C PRO A 70 12.98 -2.77 5.40
N ALA A 71 12.73 -4.06 5.13
CA ALA A 71 12.25 -5.00 6.13
C ALA A 71 12.93 -4.65 7.44
N ARG A 72 12.15 -4.27 8.47
CA ARG A 72 12.66 -3.87 9.79
C ARG A 72 13.84 -4.77 10.09
N LYS A 73 15.06 -4.21 10.10
CA LYS A 73 16.16 -4.93 10.71
C LYS A 73 15.74 -5.08 12.16
N ASP A 74 15.68 -6.32 12.63
CA ASP A 74 15.59 -6.62 14.05
C ASP A 74 16.72 -5.85 14.77
N GLU A 75 16.41 -4.64 15.22
CA GLU A 75 17.25 -3.93 16.18
C GLU A 75 17.01 -4.59 17.53
N THR A 76 17.81 -5.62 17.73
CA THR A 76 18.27 -6.09 19.01
C THR A 76 18.56 -4.88 19.92
N ARG A 77 17.67 -4.63 20.89
CA ARG A 77 18.05 -4.09 22.20
C ARG A 77 18.10 -5.28 23.16
N GLN A 78 19.16 -6.09 23.12
CA GLN A 78 20.24 -5.97 24.10
C GLN A 78 20.34 -4.55 24.66
N HIS A 79 19.88 -4.35 25.91
CA HIS A 79 20.56 -3.52 26.91
C HIS A 79 19.89 -3.76 28.28
N ARG A 80 20.66 -4.46 29.13
CA ARG A 80 20.58 -4.64 30.58
C ARG A 80 19.56 -5.62 31.17
#